data_AF-A0A971EZ81-F1
#
_entry.id   AF-A0A971EZ81-F1
#
_cell.length_a   1.000
_cell.length_b   1.000
_cell.length_c   1.000
_cell.angle_alpha   90.00
_cell.angle_beta   90.00
_cell.angle_gamma   90.00
#
_symmetry.space_group_name_H-M   'P 1'
#
loop_
_entity.id
_entity.type
_entity.pdbx_description
1 polymer ?
#
loop_
_entity_poly.entity_id
_entity_poly.type
_entity_poly.pdbx_seq_one_letter_code
_entity_poly.pdbx_strand_id
1 'polypeptide(L)'
;MDIKEQLFREDNLFSHDDVVKSLKLFIEHEKSYKESGYSVEVLKNRVKLCEKFYAAVKKCKLPVLTELWWFYQYEFLENRMELNLCHADEIEIENNEISSMTLINKHTLIKVECDYLTVEQYASMLGVEPVTVRQWIRRGKLRHAKKTGRDWLIPNTEDKPKRGFTSVEYIVGKEQIESDEFPLLIASNSITIVQDKKQKSKFFCYLNNYETDFYSELELTRSEVERLEHTIIESGKARIESYVQYVPYIRETDD
;
A
#
# COMPACT_ATOMS: atom_id res chain seq x y z
N MET A 1 20.39 12.42 -26.16
CA MET A 1 19.43 11.73 -25.29
C MET A 1 18.12 11.71 -26.04
N ASP A 2 17.53 10.53 -26.23
CA ASP A 2 16.20 10.40 -26.83
C ASP A 2 15.16 11.14 -25.95
N ILE A 3 14.13 11.74 -26.52
CA ILE A 3 13.09 12.47 -25.76
C ILE A 3 12.45 11.56 -24.72
N LYS A 4 12.30 10.28 -25.05
CA LYS A 4 11.84 9.23 -24.15
C LYS A 4 12.75 9.05 -22.95
N GLU A 5 14.05 8.97 -23.19
CA GLU A 5 15.04 8.85 -22.12
C GLU A 5 15.07 10.10 -21.25
N GLN A 6 14.94 11.28 -21.86
CA GLN A 6 14.89 12.54 -21.13
C GLN A 6 13.70 12.58 -20.16
N LEU A 7 12.48 12.37 -20.66
CA LEU A 7 11.26 12.39 -19.86
C LEU A 7 11.29 11.32 -18.77
N PHE A 8 11.72 10.11 -19.12
CA PHE A 8 11.87 9.03 -18.14
C PHE A 8 12.84 9.41 -17.03
N ARG A 9 13.94 10.07 -17.39
CA ARG A 9 14.86 10.60 -16.40
C ARG A 9 14.14 11.64 -15.56
N GLU A 10 13.44 12.62 -16.15
CA GLU A 10 12.76 13.71 -15.45
C GLU A 10 11.75 13.23 -14.39
N ASP A 11 11.00 12.18 -14.71
CA ASP A 11 9.88 11.73 -13.90
C ASP A 11 10.24 10.67 -12.83
N ASN A 12 11.47 10.13 -12.85
CA ASN A 12 11.87 9.03 -11.97
C ASN A 12 13.14 9.33 -11.16
N LEU A 13 13.41 8.50 -10.15
CA LEU A 13 14.55 8.65 -9.24
C LEU A 13 15.70 7.74 -9.69
N PHE A 14 16.89 8.28 -9.94
CA PHE A 14 18.01 7.52 -10.54
C PHE A 14 19.21 7.38 -9.61
N SER A 15 19.35 8.31 -8.68
CA SER A 15 20.46 8.37 -7.76
C SER A 15 20.00 8.29 -6.32
N HIS A 16 20.94 7.99 -5.43
CA HIS A 16 20.74 8.09 -3.99
C HIS A 16 20.28 9.50 -3.58
N ASP A 17 20.87 10.53 -4.19
CA ASP A 17 20.51 11.93 -3.92
C ASP A 17 19.08 12.25 -4.35
N ASP A 18 18.63 11.72 -5.50
CA ASP A 18 17.24 11.90 -5.97
C ASP A 18 16.25 11.32 -4.95
N VAL A 19 16.49 10.08 -4.50
CA VAL A 19 15.64 9.41 -3.51
C VAL A 19 15.63 10.19 -2.20
N VAL A 20 16.79 10.65 -1.72
CA VAL A 20 16.91 11.41 -0.48
C VAL A 20 16.21 12.76 -0.58
N LYS A 21 16.34 13.50 -1.70
CA LYS A 21 15.63 14.77 -1.94
C LYS A 21 14.12 14.56 -1.99
N SER A 22 13.68 13.58 -2.77
CA SER A 22 12.27 13.23 -2.93
C SER A 22 11.61 12.85 -1.60
N LEU A 23 12.27 12.04 -0.78
CA LEU A 23 11.78 11.68 0.56
C LEU A 23 11.66 12.86 1.52
N LYS A 24 12.54 13.86 1.45
CA LYS A 24 12.41 15.07 2.28
C LYS A 24 11.13 15.82 1.95
N LEU A 25 10.88 16.05 0.66
CA LEU A 25 9.67 16.72 0.20
C LEU A 25 8.42 15.91 0.58
N PHE A 26 8.47 14.58 0.49
CA PHE A 26 7.38 13.72 0.96
C PHE A 26 7.11 13.88 2.47
N ILE A 27 8.16 13.93 3.30
CA ILE A 27 8.03 14.15 4.75
C ILE A 27 7.40 15.52 5.04
N GLU A 28 7.80 16.56 4.31
CA GLU A 28 7.23 17.91 4.43
C GLU A 28 5.76 17.94 4.01
N HIS A 29 5.42 17.23 2.93
CA HIS A 29 4.03 17.02 2.52
C HIS A 29 3.22 16.35 3.62
N GLU A 30 3.65 15.19 4.15
CA GLU A 30 2.96 14.48 5.23
C GLU A 30 2.82 15.35 6.51
N LYS A 31 3.79 16.23 6.81
CA LYS A 31 3.72 17.17 7.94
C LYS A 31 2.71 18.30 7.73
N SER A 32 2.57 18.78 6.50
CA SER A 32 1.73 19.92 6.14
C SER A 32 0.31 19.52 5.72
N TYR A 33 0.06 18.23 5.49
CA TYR A 33 -1.22 17.68 5.01
C TYR A 33 -2.32 17.71 6.08
N LYS A 34 -2.90 18.91 6.27
CA LYS A 34 -3.96 19.18 7.26
C LYS A 34 -5.34 18.63 6.88
N GLU A 35 -5.56 18.28 5.61
CA GLU A 35 -6.86 17.82 5.08
C GLU A 35 -6.96 16.30 4.93
N SER A 36 -6.01 15.55 5.50
CA SER A 36 -5.90 14.10 5.34
C SER A 36 -7.08 13.28 5.87
N GLY A 37 -7.88 13.87 6.76
CA GLY A 37 -8.91 13.16 7.50
C GLY A 37 -8.35 12.12 8.49
N TYR A 38 -7.04 12.12 8.74
CA TYR A 38 -6.39 11.29 9.75
C TYR A 38 -6.43 11.93 11.14
N SER A 39 -6.50 11.11 12.17
CA SER A 39 -6.29 11.52 13.55
C SER A 39 -4.87 12.04 13.78
N VAL A 40 -4.71 12.98 14.73
CA VAL A 40 -3.44 13.66 14.99
C VAL A 40 -2.34 12.67 15.38
N GLU A 41 -2.68 11.67 16.20
CA GLU A 41 -1.77 10.61 16.63
C GLU A 41 -1.29 9.76 15.45
N VAL A 42 -2.19 9.41 14.53
CA VAL A 42 -1.85 8.64 13.32
C VAL A 42 -0.93 9.43 12.40
N LEU A 43 -1.20 10.72 12.17
CA LEU A 43 -0.32 11.59 11.38
C LEU A 43 1.10 11.66 11.96
N LYS A 44 1.22 11.79 13.29
CA LYS A 44 2.53 11.76 13.96
C LYS A 44 3.25 10.44 13.72
N ASN A 45 2.54 9.31 13.80
CA ASN A 45 3.12 7.99 13.58
C ASN A 45 3.53 7.75 12.12
N ARG A 46 2.74 8.25 11.16
CA ARG A 46 3.08 8.21 9.72
C ARG A 46 4.36 9.00 9.45
N VAL A 47 4.45 10.24 9.95
CA VAL A 47 5.66 11.08 9.84
C VAL A 47 6.87 10.38 10.48
N LYS A 48 6.71 9.78 11.67
CA LYS A 48 7.76 9.01 12.34
C LYS A 48 8.25 7.84 11.49
N LEU A 49 7.34 7.13 10.80
CA LEU A 49 7.71 6.06 9.87
C LEU A 49 8.51 6.61 8.68
N CYS A 50 8.07 7.73 8.09
CA CYS A 50 8.80 8.38 7.00
C CYS A 50 10.21 8.82 7.43
N GLU A 51 10.36 9.40 8.61
CA GLU A 51 11.66 9.82 9.15
C GLU A 51 12.59 8.61 9.42
N LYS A 52 12.04 7.50 9.95
CA LYS A 52 12.77 6.24 10.15
C LYS A 52 13.24 5.66 8.81
N PHE A 53 12.37 5.66 7.79
CA PHE A 53 12.70 5.20 6.45
C PHE A 53 13.76 6.08 5.78
N TYR A 54 13.59 7.40 5.83
CA TYR A 54 14.58 8.37 5.35
C TYR A 54 15.96 8.17 5.99
N ALA A 55 16.02 7.95 7.31
CA ALA A 55 17.27 7.68 8.00
C ALA A 55 17.94 6.37 7.54
N ALA A 56 17.15 5.34 7.20
CA ALA A 56 17.65 4.09 6.66
C ALA A 56 18.22 4.28 5.24
N VAL A 57 17.48 4.96 4.37
CA VAL A 57 17.91 5.28 2.99
C VAL A 57 19.17 6.14 3.01
N LYS A 58 19.25 7.17 3.85
CA LYS A 58 20.44 8.03 3.93
C LYS A 58 21.73 7.27 4.27
N LYS A 59 21.63 6.18 5.03
CA LYS A 59 22.78 5.37 5.45
C LYS A 59 23.13 4.25 4.47
N CYS A 60 22.22 3.93 3.54
CA CYS A 60 22.44 2.83 2.60
C CYS A 60 23.36 3.27 1.44
N LYS A 61 23.97 2.29 0.79
CA LYS A 61 24.60 2.47 -0.51
C LYS A 61 23.69 1.87 -1.56
N LEU A 62 23.19 2.69 -2.48
CA LEU A 62 22.39 2.22 -3.59
C LEU A 62 23.30 1.86 -4.77
N PRO A 63 22.94 0.84 -5.56
CA PRO A 63 23.61 0.56 -6.84
C PRO A 63 23.68 1.81 -7.74
N VAL A 64 24.76 1.95 -8.50
CA VAL A 64 24.79 2.95 -9.57
C VAL A 64 24.02 2.38 -10.74
N LEU A 65 23.03 3.12 -11.22
CA LEU A 65 22.22 2.70 -12.36
C LEU A 65 22.92 3.11 -13.65
N THR A 66 23.44 2.13 -14.40
CA THR A 66 24.15 2.33 -15.67
C THR A 66 23.32 1.93 -16.89
N GLU A 67 22.34 1.05 -16.69
CA GLU A 67 21.45 0.57 -17.73
C GLU A 67 20.21 1.48 -17.85
N LEU A 68 19.63 1.53 -19.05
CA LEU A 68 18.39 2.27 -19.30
C LEU A 68 17.22 1.63 -18.57
N TRP A 69 16.19 2.43 -18.30
CA TRP A 69 14.90 1.99 -17.73
C TRP A 69 14.94 1.41 -16.31
N TRP A 70 16.11 1.36 -15.69
CA TRP A 70 16.23 1.15 -14.25
C TRP A 70 16.02 2.45 -13.49
N PHE A 71 15.25 2.36 -12.40
CA PHE A 71 14.99 3.50 -11.52
C PHE A 71 14.66 3.04 -10.10
N TYR A 72 14.72 3.96 -9.16
CA TYR A 72 14.30 3.78 -7.79
C TYR A 72 12.86 4.27 -7.60
N GLN A 73 12.09 3.51 -6.84
CA GLN A 73 10.74 3.89 -6.44
C GLN A 73 10.53 3.52 -4.99
N TYR A 74 10.05 4.46 -4.19
CA TYR A 74 9.59 4.16 -2.83
C TYR A 74 8.07 4.21 -2.72
N GLU A 75 7.54 3.45 -1.76
CA GLU A 75 6.11 3.32 -1.54
C GLU A 75 5.80 3.43 -0.05
N PHE A 76 4.68 4.10 0.28
CA PHE A 76 4.09 4.08 1.60
C PHE A 76 2.89 3.15 1.59
N LEU A 77 3.02 1.98 2.24
CA LEU A 77 2.03 0.89 2.23
C LEU A 77 1.22 0.85 3.53
N GLU A 78 0.96 2.01 4.11
CA GLU A 78 0.30 2.24 5.40
C GLU A 78 1.03 1.67 6.62
N ASN A 79 1.36 0.38 6.65
CA ASN A 79 2.08 -0.29 7.75
C ASN A 79 3.60 -0.33 7.59
N ARG A 80 4.13 0.08 6.43
CA ARG A 80 5.56 0.07 6.12
C ARG A 80 5.90 0.98 4.95
N MET A 81 7.17 1.28 4.81
CA MET A 81 7.74 1.87 3.61
C MET A 81 8.76 0.94 2.98
N GLU A 82 8.78 0.92 1.65
CA GLU A 82 9.69 0.11 0.85
C GLU A 82 10.41 0.99 -0.16
N LEU A 83 11.72 0.79 -0.35
CA LEU A 83 12.49 1.29 -1.49
C LEU A 83 12.71 0.11 -2.42
N ASN A 84 12.35 0.28 -3.68
CA ASN A 84 12.46 -0.73 -4.71
C ASN A 84 13.37 -0.27 -5.83
N LEU A 85 14.14 -1.21 -6.38
CA LEU A 85 14.78 -1.09 -7.66
C LEU A 85 13.82 -1.65 -8.71
N CYS A 86 13.42 -0.80 -9.65
CA CYS A 86 12.43 -1.09 -10.66
C CYS A 86 13.06 -1.08 -12.05
N HIS A 87 12.57 -1.95 -12.93
CA HIS A 87 12.90 -1.93 -14.36
C HIS A 87 11.62 -1.73 -15.18
N ALA A 88 11.57 -0.64 -15.94
CA ALA A 88 10.50 -0.34 -16.88
C ALA A 88 10.78 -0.97 -18.25
N ASP A 89 9.75 -1.14 -19.06
CA ASP A 89 9.88 -1.67 -20.43
C ASP A 89 9.05 -0.87 -21.43
N GLU A 90 7.76 -1.20 -21.53
CA GLU A 90 6.82 -0.48 -22.38
C GLU A 90 6.52 0.88 -21.75
N ILE A 91 7.22 1.90 -22.23
CA ILE A 91 7.00 3.32 -21.89
C ILE A 91 6.42 4.00 -23.13
N GLU A 92 5.21 4.52 -22.99
CA GLU A 92 4.50 5.27 -24.02
C GLU A 92 4.55 6.76 -23.71
N ILE A 93 4.63 7.56 -24.78
CA ILE A 93 4.69 9.02 -24.68
C ILE A 93 3.53 9.60 -25.47
N GLU A 94 2.76 10.45 -24.82
CA GLU A 94 1.73 11.26 -25.44
C GLU A 94 1.90 12.70 -24.99
N ASN A 95 1.80 13.67 -25.90
CA ASN A 95 1.89 15.10 -25.60
C ASN A 95 3.16 15.52 -24.83
N ASN A 96 4.31 14.89 -25.09
CA ASN A 96 5.58 15.09 -24.38
C ASN A 96 5.55 14.72 -22.89
N GLU A 97 4.64 13.83 -22.49
CA GLU A 97 4.58 13.27 -21.13
C GLU A 97 4.55 11.73 -21.23
N ILE A 98 5.04 11.04 -20.20
CA ILE A 98 4.88 9.58 -20.12
C ILE A 98 3.40 9.29 -19.85
N SER A 99 2.71 8.73 -20.85
CA SER A 99 1.29 8.38 -20.73
C SER A 99 1.08 7.06 -20.01
N SER A 100 2.00 6.10 -20.21
CA SER A 100 1.96 4.80 -19.57
C SER A 100 3.37 4.22 -19.41
N MET A 101 3.53 3.36 -18.39
CA MET A 101 4.77 2.64 -18.15
C MET A 101 4.48 1.28 -17.51
N THR A 102 4.96 0.21 -18.15
CA THR A 102 4.91 -1.16 -17.61
C THR A 102 6.17 -1.48 -16.81
N LEU A 103 5.97 -2.01 -15.60
CA LEU A 103 7.03 -2.50 -14.72
C LEU A 103 7.24 -4.00 -14.92
N ILE A 104 8.44 -4.43 -15.34
CA ILE A 104 8.77 -5.86 -15.45
C ILE A 104 9.28 -6.40 -14.12
N ASN A 105 10.22 -5.69 -13.51
CA ASN A 105 10.91 -6.17 -12.31
C ASN A 105 10.80 -5.14 -11.19
N LYS A 106 10.60 -5.65 -9.98
CA LYS A 106 10.58 -4.87 -8.74
C LYS A 106 11.32 -5.64 -7.65
N HIS A 107 12.43 -5.09 -7.16
CA HIS A 107 13.22 -5.67 -6.10
C HIS A 107 13.28 -4.74 -4.89
N THR A 108 12.74 -5.18 -3.76
CA THR A 108 12.79 -4.39 -2.52
C THR A 108 14.21 -4.36 -1.94
N LEU A 109 14.80 -3.18 -1.93
CA LEU A 109 16.14 -2.90 -1.39
C LEU A 109 16.10 -2.59 0.11
N ILE A 110 15.11 -1.80 0.53
CA ILE A 110 14.95 -1.36 1.92
C ILE A 110 13.50 -1.53 2.30
N LYS A 111 13.27 -2.09 3.48
CA LYS A 111 11.94 -2.22 4.09
C LYS A 111 12.01 -1.71 5.52
N VAL A 112 11.12 -0.79 5.87
CA VAL A 112 10.98 -0.28 7.23
C VAL A 112 9.52 -0.38 7.65
N GLU A 113 9.25 -1.12 8.72
CA GLU A 113 7.91 -1.29 9.27
C GLU A 113 7.61 -0.24 10.35
N CYS A 114 6.32 0.07 10.48
CA CYS A 114 5.77 0.86 11.58
C CYS A 114 5.85 0.11 12.92
N ASP A 115 5.49 0.79 13.99
CA ASP A 115 5.29 0.13 15.28
C ASP A 115 3.90 -0.52 15.29
N TYR A 116 3.79 -1.71 15.87
CA TYR A 116 2.51 -2.41 16.03
C TYR A 116 2.02 -2.30 17.47
N LEU A 117 0.72 -2.06 17.62
CA LEU A 117 0.04 -1.89 18.89
C LEU A 117 -0.87 -3.09 19.18
N THR A 118 -0.94 -3.46 20.45
CA THR A 118 -2.03 -4.30 20.95
C THR A 118 -3.38 -3.59 20.80
N VAL A 119 -4.47 -4.34 20.89
CA VAL A 119 -5.84 -3.79 20.85
C VAL A 119 -6.02 -2.68 21.90
N GLU A 120 -5.48 -2.89 23.10
CA GLU A 120 -5.57 -1.96 24.22
C GLU A 120 -4.77 -0.68 23.98
N GLN A 121 -3.55 -0.80 23.46
CA GLN A 121 -2.71 0.36 23.10
C GLN A 121 -3.33 1.16 21.96
N TYR A 122 -3.84 0.51 20.92
CA TYR A 122 -4.51 1.16 19.79
C TYR A 122 -5.80 1.87 20.22
N ALA A 123 -6.59 1.22 21.07
CA ALA A 123 -7.79 1.78 21.67
C ALA A 123 -7.47 3.06 22.47
N SER A 124 -6.45 3.00 23.32
CA SER A 124 -5.97 4.15 24.09
C SER A 124 -5.44 5.28 23.20
N MET A 125 -4.67 4.96 22.16
CA MET A 125 -4.12 5.95 21.22
C MET A 125 -5.23 6.77 20.55
N LEU A 126 -6.33 6.11 20.20
CA LEU A 126 -7.42 6.72 19.45
C LEU A 126 -8.61 7.17 20.31
N GLY A 127 -8.55 6.99 21.64
CA GLY A 127 -9.60 7.36 22.58
C GLY A 127 -10.91 6.59 22.33
N VAL A 128 -10.83 5.29 22.07
CA VAL A 128 -11.98 4.40 21.87
C VAL A 128 -11.90 3.20 22.81
N GLU A 129 -13.03 2.53 23.05
CA GLU A 129 -13.05 1.32 23.87
C GLU A 129 -12.40 0.12 23.15
N PRO A 130 -11.64 -0.75 23.85
CA PRO A 130 -11.05 -1.96 23.27
C PRO A 130 -12.08 -2.87 22.59
N VAL A 131 -13.30 -2.95 23.12
CA VAL A 131 -14.38 -3.73 22.52
C VAL A 131 -14.75 -3.23 21.12
N THR A 132 -14.71 -1.91 20.90
CA THR A 132 -14.98 -1.29 19.60
C THR A 132 -13.91 -1.68 18.58
N VAL A 133 -12.65 -1.70 19.00
CA VAL A 133 -11.52 -2.14 18.15
C VAL A 133 -11.66 -3.62 17.78
N ARG A 134 -11.99 -4.51 18.74
CA ARG A 134 -12.27 -5.93 18.44
C ARG A 134 -13.43 -6.09 17.46
N GLN A 135 -14.48 -5.26 17.57
CA GLN A 135 -15.58 -5.28 16.61
C GLN A 135 -15.15 -4.84 15.21
N TRP A 136 -14.23 -3.89 15.08
CA TRP A 136 -13.68 -3.49 13.78
C TRP A 136 -12.87 -4.63 13.16
N ILE A 137 -12.01 -5.29 13.94
CA ILE A 137 -11.23 -6.46 13.49
C ILE A 137 -12.16 -7.58 13.02
N ARG A 138 -13.17 -7.94 13.83
CA ARG A 138 -14.14 -9.00 13.50
C ARG A 138 -14.93 -8.72 12.22
N ARG A 139 -15.07 -7.45 11.85
CA ARG A 139 -15.78 -7.01 10.63
C ARG A 139 -14.83 -6.72 9.47
N GLY A 140 -13.55 -7.08 9.58
CA GLY A 140 -12.55 -6.85 8.54
C GLY A 140 -12.23 -5.38 8.24
N LYS A 141 -12.49 -4.47 9.19
CA LYS A 141 -12.36 -3.01 8.95
C LYS A 141 -10.97 -2.43 9.19
N LEU A 142 -10.11 -3.12 9.95
CA LEU A 142 -8.71 -2.76 10.15
C LEU A 142 -7.89 -3.69 9.27
N ARG A 143 -7.67 -3.27 8.03
CA ARG A 143 -7.19 -4.13 6.95
C ARG A 143 -5.70 -4.40 7.01
N HIS A 144 -4.96 -3.60 7.78
CA HIS A 144 -3.52 -3.82 8.01
C HIS A 144 -3.23 -4.49 9.36
N ALA A 145 -4.26 -4.86 10.12
CA ALA A 145 -4.10 -5.65 11.33
C ALA A 145 -3.52 -7.03 10.99
N LYS A 146 -2.71 -7.58 11.89
CA LYS A 146 -2.17 -8.93 11.77
C LYS A 146 -2.47 -9.75 13.01
N LYS A 147 -2.82 -11.01 12.82
CA LYS A 147 -3.01 -11.95 13.92
C LYS A 147 -1.66 -12.57 14.29
N THR A 148 -1.36 -12.65 15.59
CA THR A 148 -0.15 -13.28 16.12
C THR A 148 -0.56 -14.18 17.28
N GLY A 149 -0.65 -15.49 17.01
CA GLY A 149 -1.21 -16.43 17.96
C GLY A 149 -2.68 -16.12 18.26
N ARG A 150 -2.97 -15.72 19.51
CA ARG A 150 -4.34 -15.33 19.94
C ARG A 150 -4.58 -13.83 19.87
N ASP A 151 -3.52 -13.05 19.70
CA ASP A 151 -3.58 -11.60 19.80
C ASP A 151 -3.63 -10.96 18.42
N TRP A 152 -4.17 -9.74 18.39
CA TRP A 152 -4.22 -8.90 17.21
C TRP A 152 -3.30 -7.70 17.40
N LEU A 153 -2.48 -7.45 16.37
CA LEU A 153 -1.57 -6.33 16.31
C LEU A 153 -2.01 -5.38 15.21
N ILE A 154 -2.12 -4.10 15.53
CA ILE A 154 -2.62 -3.06 14.63
C ILE A 154 -1.49 -2.04 14.39
N PRO A 155 -1.18 -1.68 13.14
CA PRO A 155 -0.25 -0.61 12.82
C PRO A 155 -0.62 0.69 13.54
N ASN A 156 0.36 1.36 14.14
CA ASN A 156 0.13 2.68 14.75
C ASN A 156 -0.15 3.79 13.72
N THR A 157 -0.01 3.48 12.43
CA THR A 157 -0.26 4.34 11.27
C THR A 157 -1.65 4.12 10.66
N GLU A 158 -2.39 3.08 11.05
CA GLU A 158 -3.76 2.86 10.60
C GLU A 158 -4.74 3.68 11.48
N ASP A 159 -5.74 4.30 10.87
CA ASP A 159 -6.72 5.12 11.59
C ASP A 159 -8.07 4.42 11.76
N LYS A 160 -8.98 5.06 12.49
CA LYS A 160 -10.36 4.62 12.68
C LYS A 160 -11.01 4.35 11.31
N PRO A 161 -11.73 3.22 11.15
CA PRO A 161 -12.46 2.95 9.92
C PRO A 161 -13.44 4.08 9.58
N LYS A 162 -13.38 4.56 8.34
CA LYS A 162 -14.30 5.59 7.83
C LYS A 162 -15.73 5.03 7.68
N ARG A 163 -16.72 5.93 7.65
CA ARG A 163 -18.12 5.55 7.40
C ARG A 163 -18.30 5.14 5.93
N GLY A 164 -19.03 4.06 5.71
CA GLY A 164 -19.26 3.51 4.38
C GLY A 164 -18.40 2.28 4.14
N PHE A 165 -18.37 1.84 2.88
CA PHE A 165 -17.44 0.82 2.41
C PHE A 165 -16.49 1.49 1.42
N THR A 166 -15.21 1.17 1.52
CA THR A 166 -14.20 1.59 0.55
C THR A 166 -13.78 0.35 -0.21
N SER A 167 -13.87 0.38 -1.54
CA SER A 167 -13.36 -0.70 -2.38
C SER A 167 -11.92 -1.03 -2.03
N VAL A 168 -11.55 -2.29 -2.22
CA VAL A 168 -10.22 -2.79 -1.84
C VAL A 168 -9.80 -3.86 -2.80
N GLU A 169 -8.50 -3.89 -3.06
CA GLU A 169 -7.82 -4.97 -3.76
C GLU A 169 -6.77 -5.56 -2.83
N TYR A 170 -6.77 -6.88 -2.73
CA TYR A 170 -5.80 -7.65 -1.96
C TYR A 170 -4.93 -8.44 -2.91
N ILE A 171 -3.62 -8.28 -2.80
CA ILE A 171 -2.63 -9.12 -3.48
C ILE A 171 -2.22 -10.24 -2.52
N VAL A 172 -2.47 -11.48 -2.92
CA VAL A 172 -2.05 -12.66 -2.17
C VAL A 172 -0.59 -12.95 -2.50
N GLY A 173 0.21 -13.21 -1.47
CA GLY A 173 1.61 -13.57 -1.63
C GLY A 173 1.79 -14.97 -2.21
N LYS A 174 3.00 -15.53 -2.05
CA LYS A 174 3.31 -16.89 -2.52
C LYS A 174 2.52 -17.97 -1.80
N GLU A 175 2.09 -17.69 -0.57
CA GLU A 175 1.29 -18.62 0.23
C GLU A 175 -0.19 -18.38 -0.02
N GLN A 176 -0.89 -19.44 -0.41
CA GLN A 176 -2.32 -19.39 -0.70
C GLN A 176 -3.16 -19.28 0.57
N ILE A 177 -4.31 -18.61 0.47
CA ILE A 177 -5.27 -18.49 1.57
C ILE A 177 -6.24 -19.68 1.52
N GLU A 178 -6.23 -20.48 2.58
CA GLU A 178 -7.13 -21.62 2.74
C GLU A 178 -8.32 -21.21 3.61
N SER A 179 -9.53 -21.55 3.17
CA SER A 179 -10.77 -21.29 3.91
C SER A 179 -11.85 -22.27 3.48
N ASP A 180 -12.48 -22.93 4.45
CA ASP A 180 -13.65 -23.79 4.20
C ASP A 180 -14.87 -22.97 3.75
N GLU A 181 -15.02 -21.74 4.27
CA GLU A 181 -16.13 -20.84 3.89
C GLU A 181 -15.90 -20.23 2.50
N PHE A 182 -14.64 -19.92 2.16
CA PHE A 182 -14.26 -19.26 0.91
C PHE A 182 -13.19 -20.05 0.15
N PRO A 183 -13.52 -21.24 -0.40
CA PRO A 183 -12.54 -22.15 -0.98
C PRO A 183 -11.84 -21.59 -2.23
N LEU A 184 -12.44 -20.62 -2.93
CA LEU A 184 -11.86 -20.01 -4.13
C LEU A 184 -10.62 -19.15 -3.82
N LEU A 185 -10.41 -18.77 -2.56
CA LEU A 185 -9.23 -18.00 -2.14
C LEU A 185 -7.92 -18.73 -2.41
N ILE A 186 -7.93 -20.07 -2.38
CA ILE A 186 -6.73 -20.87 -2.61
C ILE A 186 -6.19 -20.71 -4.03
N ALA A 187 -7.07 -20.45 -4.99
CA ALA A 187 -6.74 -20.34 -6.41
C ALA A 187 -6.41 -18.90 -6.83
N SER A 188 -6.53 -17.91 -5.95
CA SER A 188 -6.49 -16.48 -6.31
C SER A 188 -5.18 -15.81 -5.90
N ASN A 189 -4.64 -14.93 -6.75
CA ASN A 189 -3.51 -14.05 -6.43
C ASN A 189 -3.89 -12.56 -6.33
N SER A 190 -5.06 -12.16 -6.86
CA SER A 190 -5.70 -10.86 -6.61
C SER A 190 -7.18 -11.05 -6.23
N ILE A 191 -7.62 -10.28 -5.24
CA ILE A 191 -9.00 -10.31 -4.72
C ILE A 191 -9.51 -8.87 -4.61
N THR A 192 -10.47 -8.50 -5.44
CA THR A 192 -11.02 -7.14 -5.50
C THR A 192 -12.46 -7.12 -5.04
N ILE A 193 -12.76 -6.31 -4.02
CA ILE A 193 -14.09 -6.17 -3.44
C ILE A 193 -14.60 -4.75 -3.69
N VAL A 194 -15.74 -4.64 -4.36
CA VAL A 194 -16.39 -3.36 -4.67
C VAL A 194 -17.83 -3.35 -4.20
N GLN A 195 -18.31 -2.18 -3.78
CA GLN A 195 -19.72 -1.96 -3.48
C GLN A 195 -20.46 -1.44 -4.72
N ASP A 196 -21.64 -1.97 -4.99
CA ASP A 196 -22.47 -1.49 -6.09
C ASP A 196 -22.88 -0.02 -5.86
N LYS A 197 -22.70 0.83 -6.87
CA LYS A 197 -22.96 2.27 -6.79
C LYS A 197 -24.45 2.60 -6.69
N LYS A 198 -25.33 1.79 -7.27
CA LYS A 198 -26.80 1.98 -7.30
C LYS A 198 -27.48 1.30 -6.12
N GLN A 199 -27.02 0.10 -5.76
CA GLN A 199 -27.61 -0.73 -4.71
C GLN A 199 -26.58 -1.02 -3.62
N LYS A 200 -26.44 -0.08 -2.67
CA LYS A 200 -25.41 -0.14 -1.60
C LYS A 200 -25.43 -1.37 -0.68
N SER A 201 -26.44 -2.24 -0.77
CA SER A 201 -26.47 -3.52 -0.07
C SER A 201 -25.77 -4.66 -0.81
N LYS A 202 -25.46 -4.46 -2.11
CA LYS A 202 -24.78 -5.44 -2.96
C LYS A 202 -23.30 -5.13 -3.09
N PHE A 203 -22.52 -6.19 -3.09
CA PHE A 203 -21.07 -6.16 -3.24
C PHE A 203 -20.68 -7.21 -4.28
N PHE A 204 -19.60 -6.93 -5.00
CA PHE A 204 -19.01 -7.87 -5.94
C PHE A 204 -17.59 -8.16 -5.48
N CYS A 205 -17.23 -9.44 -5.46
CA CYS A 205 -15.87 -9.91 -5.22
C CYS A 205 -15.35 -10.58 -6.49
N TYR A 206 -14.27 -10.03 -7.03
CA TYR A 206 -13.55 -10.56 -8.18
C TYR A 206 -12.30 -11.27 -7.68
N LEU A 207 -12.17 -12.54 -8.04
CA LEU A 207 -11.07 -13.42 -7.69
C LEU A 207 -10.29 -13.71 -8.97
N ASN A 208 -9.04 -13.28 -9.03
CA ASN A 208 -8.19 -13.41 -10.21
C ASN A 208 -6.92 -14.19 -9.87
N ASN A 209 -6.40 -14.91 -10.85
CA ASN A 209 -5.03 -15.40 -10.84
C ASN A 209 -4.37 -15.12 -12.18
N TYR A 210 -3.58 -14.06 -12.23
CA TYR A 210 -2.89 -13.63 -13.46
C TYR A 210 -1.82 -14.61 -13.96
N GLU A 211 -1.42 -15.60 -13.17
CA GLU A 211 -0.45 -16.62 -13.60
C GLU A 211 -1.12 -17.84 -14.25
N THR A 212 -2.41 -18.08 -13.95
CA THR A 212 -3.15 -19.27 -14.39
C THR A 212 -4.42 -18.94 -15.16
N ASP A 213 -4.67 -17.66 -15.42
CA ASP A 213 -5.89 -17.12 -16.03
C ASP A 213 -7.19 -17.51 -15.28
N PHE A 214 -7.10 -17.89 -14.01
CA PHE A 214 -8.30 -18.16 -13.20
C PHE A 214 -9.06 -16.86 -12.91
N TYR A 215 -10.38 -16.90 -13.11
CA TYR A 215 -11.29 -15.80 -12.84
C TYR A 215 -12.57 -16.33 -12.21
N SER A 216 -13.05 -15.67 -11.16
CA SER A 216 -14.38 -15.89 -10.59
C SER A 216 -14.97 -14.59 -10.05
N GLU A 217 -16.28 -14.46 -10.17
CA GLU A 217 -17.06 -13.35 -9.62
C GLU A 217 -18.11 -13.87 -8.63
N LEU A 218 -18.20 -13.21 -7.48
CA LEU A 218 -19.19 -13.52 -6.44
C LEU A 218 -20.01 -12.27 -6.11
N GLU A 219 -21.35 -12.41 -6.11
CA GLU A 219 -22.23 -11.42 -5.48
C GLU A 219 -22.31 -11.71 -3.98
N LEU A 220 -22.00 -10.72 -3.16
CA LEU A 220 -21.95 -10.83 -1.70
C LEU A 220 -22.87 -9.81 -1.03
N THR A 221 -23.43 -10.21 0.10
CA THR A 221 -24.03 -9.31 1.08
C THR A 221 -22.95 -8.64 1.92
N ARG A 222 -23.33 -7.56 2.62
CA ARG A 222 -22.44 -6.90 3.58
C ARG A 222 -21.86 -7.88 4.62
N SER A 223 -22.68 -8.80 5.13
CA SER A 223 -22.20 -9.72 6.17
C SER A 223 -21.18 -10.72 5.61
N GLU A 224 -21.31 -11.14 4.35
CA GLU A 224 -20.34 -12.02 3.71
C GLU A 224 -19.03 -11.29 3.44
N VAL A 225 -19.08 -10.04 2.98
CA VAL A 225 -17.87 -9.20 2.85
C VAL A 225 -17.15 -9.04 4.17
N GLU A 226 -17.86 -8.75 5.27
CA GLU A 226 -17.24 -8.60 6.59
C GLU A 226 -16.53 -9.90 7.06
N ARG A 227 -17.07 -11.08 6.72
CA ARG A 227 -16.42 -12.38 7.02
C ARG A 227 -15.28 -12.72 6.08
N LEU A 228 -15.42 -12.39 4.79
CA LEU A 228 -14.39 -12.57 3.77
C LEU A 228 -13.17 -11.70 4.09
N GLU A 229 -13.35 -10.40 4.32
CA GLU A 229 -12.25 -9.50 4.68
C GLU A 229 -11.59 -9.96 5.99
N HIS A 230 -12.36 -10.38 6.99
CA HIS A 230 -11.79 -10.94 8.22
C HIS A 230 -10.91 -12.17 7.95
N THR A 231 -11.37 -13.09 7.11
CA THR A 231 -10.61 -14.31 6.72
C THR A 231 -9.31 -13.95 6.01
N ILE A 232 -9.36 -13.01 5.05
CA ILE A 232 -8.18 -12.56 4.30
C ILE A 232 -7.16 -11.91 5.24
N ILE A 233 -7.60 -10.99 6.11
CA ILE A 233 -6.73 -10.28 7.06
C ILE A 233 -6.15 -11.25 8.09
N GLU A 234 -6.97 -12.15 8.62
CA GLU A 234 -6.55 -13.17 9.60
C GLU A 234 -5.48 -14.11 9.06
N SER A 235 -5.55 -14.44 7.76
CA SER A 235 -4.57 -15.31 7.12
C SER A 235 -3.13 -14.76 7.20
N GLY A 236 -2.98 -13.43 7.21
CA GLY A 236 -1.67 -12.76 7.11
C GLY A 236 -0.94 -12.98 5.77
N LYS A 237 -1.59 -13.59 4.77
CA LYS A 237 -1.00 -13.97 3.49
C LYS A 237 -1.30 -13.00 2.34
N ALA A 238 -2.17 -12.03 2.57
CA ALA A 238 -2.47 -10.96 1.62
C ALA A 238 -2.02 -9.60 2.14
N ARG A 239 -1.78 -8.69 1.19
CA ARG A 239 -1.55 -7.26 1.43
C ARG A 239 -2.55 -6.46 0.62
N ILE A 240 -2.91 -5.29 1.10
CA ILE A 240 -3.71 -4.35 0.29
C ILE A 240 -2.84 -3.82 -0.84
N GLU A 241 -3.42 -3.74 -2.02
CA GLU A 241 -2.91 -2.92 -3.11
C GLU A 241 -3.34 -1.47 -2.86
N SER A 242 -2.43 -0.68 -2.31
CA SER A 242 -2.60 0.77 -2.24
C SER A 242 -1.31 1.44 -2.67
N TYR A 243 -1.34 2.08 -3.83
CA TYR A 243 -0.25 2.93 -4.29
C TYR A 243 -0.51 4.36 -3.86
N VAL A 244 0.18 4.83 -2.82
CA VAL A 244 0.45 6.26 -2.68
C VAL A 244 1.90 6.45 -3.08
N GLN A 245 2.11 6.69 -4.37
CA GLN A 245 3.40 7.14 -4.88
C GLN A 245 3.36 8.66 -4.94
N TYR A 246 4.09 9.31 -4.04
CA TYR A 246 4.36 10.74 -4.14
C TYR A 246 5.73 10.89 -4.79
N VAL A 247 5.74 11.28 -6.07
CA VAL A 247 6.95 11.76 -6.76
C VAL A 247 6.87 13.28 -6.82
N PRO A 248 7.50 14.00 -5.88
CA PRO A 248 7.66 15.43 -6.03
C PRO A 248 8.59 15.72 -7.21
N TYR A 249 8.32 16.80 -7.93
CA TYR A 249 9.25 17.30 -8.92
C TYR A 249 10.50 17.81 -8.19
N ILE A 250 11.62 17.06 -8.29
CA ILE A 250 12.87 17.34 -7.58
C ILE A 250 13.92 18.07 -8.44
N ARG A 251 13.57 18.37 -9.68
CA ARG A 251 14.46 19.00 -10.67
C ARG A 251 14.09 20.46 -10.85
N GLU A 252 14.49 21.32 -9.92
CA GLU A 252 14.45 22.75 -10.21
C GLU A 252 15.33 23.01 -11.45
N THR A 253 14.77 23.68 -12.46
CA THR A 253 15.55 24.36 -13.49
C THR A 253 16.46 25.34 -12.75
N ASP A 254 17.77 25.14 -12.83
CA ASP A 254 18.71 26.22 -12.55
C ASP A 254 18.26 27.43 -13.38
N ASP A 255 17.92 28.54 -12.72
CA ASP A 255 17.69 29.85 -13.35
C ASP A 255 18.91 30.29 -14.18
#